data_AF-A0A850LWQ9-F1
#
_entry.id   AF-A0A850LWQ9-F1
#
_cell.length_a   1.000
_cell.length_b   1.000
_cell.length_c   1.000
_cell.angle_alpha   90.00
_cell.angle_beta   90.00
_cell.angle_gamma   90.00
#
_symmetry.space_group_name_H-M   'P 1'
#
loop_
_entity.id
_entity.type
_entity.pdbx_description
1 polymer ?
#
loop_
_entity_poly.entity_id
_entity_poly.type
_entity_poly.pdbx_seq_one_letter_code
_entity_poly.pdbx_strand_id
1 'polypeptide(L)'
;MPEPKKPLQKWKRKMRQEQEAAVSIYPHFHCLVCDQMVEKGQTYKTVRKSTNKSISYMAFCSKNCYEEYAPKPKKKGRSKKWINYIVLSAVIILLLILLFVFLFLFA
;
A
#
# COMPACT_ATOMS: atom_id res chain seq x y z
N MET A 1 -5.49 -56.04 -35.08
CA MET A 1 -6.22 -55.31 -34.01
C MET A 1 -5.86 -53.83 -34.11
N PRO A 2 -6.75 -52.94 -34.55
CA PRO A 2 -6.48 -51.49 -34.53
C PRO A 2 -6.74 -50.91 -33.13
N GLU A 3 -5.76 -50.15 -32.60
CA GLU A 3 -5.87 -49.45 -31.32
C GLU A 3 -6.93 -48.32 -31.34
N PRO A 4 -7.72 -48.14 -30.27
CA PRO A 4 -8.66 -47.03 -30.17
C PRO A 4 -7.93 -45.72 -29.86
N LYS A 5 -7.86 -44.81 -30.84
CA LYS A 5 -7.43 -43.41 -30.63
C LYS A 5 -8.41 -42.69 -29.69
N LYS A 6 -8.04 -42.57 -28.41
CA LYS A 6 -8.82 -41.94 -27.35
C LYS A 6 -9.06 -40.43 -27.61
N PRO A 7 -10.23 -39.87 -27.27
CA PRO A 7 -10.66 -38.48 -27.52
C PRO A 7 -9.96 -37.39 -26.69
N LEU A 8 -8.92 -37.74 -25.92
CA LEU A 8 -8.24 -36.89 -24.94
C LEU A 8 -7.53 -35.65 -25.53
N GLN A 9 -7.21 -35.64 -26.83
CA GLN A 9 -6.54 -34.49 -27.46
C GLN A 9 -7.49 -33.31 -27.70
N LYS A 10 -8.79 -33.55 -27.89
CA LYS A 10 -9.76 -32.49 -28.23
C LYS A 10 -10.03 -31.57 -27.04
N TRP A 11 -10.11 -32.13 -25.83
CA TRP A 11 -10.34 -31.37 -24.60
C TRP A 11 -9.13 -30.52 -24.21
N LYS A 12 -7.91 -31.06 -24.36
CA LYS A 12 -6.66 -30.30 -24.14
C LYS A 12 -6.50 -29.12 -25.10
N ARG A 13 -6.93 -29.24 -26.37
CA ARG A 13 -6.92 -28.12 -27.33
C ARG A 13 -7.93 -27.04 -26.99
N LYS A 14 -9.14 -27.40 -26.55
CA LYS A 14 -10.18 -26.43 -26.15
C LYS A 14 -9.76 -25.63 -24.92
N MET A 15 -9.20 -26.29 -23.90
CA MET A 15 -8.65 -25.64 -22.71
C MET A 15 -7.49 -24.68 -23.04
N ARG A 16 -6.60 -25.07 -23.96
CA ARG A 16 -5.50 -24.20 -24.40
C ARG A 16 -6.02 -22.98 -25.16
N GLN A 17 -7.05 -23.12 -26.00
CA GLN A 17 -7.68 -21.98 -26.69
C GLN A 17 -8.47 -21.06 -25.74
N GLU A 18 -9.15 -21.60 -24.74
CA GLU A 18 -9.80 -20.77 -23.69
C GLU A 18 -8.77 -20.06 -22.81
N GLN A 19 -7.64 -20.70 -22.51
CA GLN A 19 -6.52 -20.05 -21.83
C GLN A 19 -5.82 -19.02 -22.71
N GLU A 20 -5.61 -19.26 -24.01
CA GLU A 20 -5.07 -18.27 -24.95
C GLU A 20 -6.03 -17.09 -25.16
N ALA A 21 -7.35 -17.33 -25.14
CA ALA A 21 -8.37 -16.28 -25.15
C ALA A 21 -8.44 -15.50 -23.82
N ALA A 22 -8.11 -16.14 -22.70
CA ALA A 22 -7.99 -15.47 -21.40
C ALA A 22 -6.63 -14.75 -21.21
N VAL A 23 -5.58 -15.18 -21.91
CA VAL A 23 -4.23 -14.61 -21.88
C VAL A 23 -4.06 -13.43 -22.86
N SER A 24 -5.00 -13.25 -23.81
CA SER A 24 -5.08 -12.01 -24.60
C SER A 24 -5.70 -10.83 -23.85
N ILE A 25 -6.17 -11.04 -22.61
CA ILE A 25 -6.56 -9.98 -21.69
C ILE A 25 -5.29 -9.32 -21.20
N TYR A 26 -4.78 -8.38 -22.00
CA TYR A 26 -3.81 -7.39 -21.56
C TYR A 26 -4.30 -6.81 -20.23
N PRO A 27 -3.44 -6.56 -19.22
CA PRO A 27 -3.89 -5.87 -18.02
C PRO A 27 -4.34 -4.47 -18.42
N HIS A 28 -5.64 -4.31 -18.68
CA HIS A 28 -6.28 -3.03 -18.92
C HIS A 28 -6.34 -2.34 -17.57
N PHE A 29 -5.40 -1.44 -17.33
CA PHE A 29 -5.44 -0.57 -16.18
C PHE A 29 -6.52 0.49 -16.45
N HIS A 30 -7.56 0.52 -15.62
CA HIS A 30 -8.54 1.59 -15.64
C HIS A 30 -8.08 2.72 -14.72
N CYS A 31 -8.33 3.96 -15.13
CA CYS A 31 -8.11 5.11 -14.28
C CYS A 31 -9.10 5.09 -13.11
N LEU A 32 -8.61 5.18 -11.88
CA LEU A 32 -9.48 5.14 -10.70
C LEU A 32 -10.51 6.28 -10.62
N VAL A 33 -10.24 7.42 -11.26
CA VAL A 33 -11.09 8.63 -11.16
C VAL A 33 -12.12 8.71 -12.28
N CYS A 34 -11.69 8.57 -13.52
CA CYS A 34 -12.56 8.72 -14.69
C CYS A 34 -12.95 7.39 -15.35
N ASP A 35 -12.49 6.26 -14.81
CA ASP A 35 -12.75 4.89 -15.30
C ASP A 35 -12.29 4.61 -16.74
N GLN A 36 -11.61 5.56 -17.37
CA GLN A 36 -11.06 5.40 -18.71
C GLN A 36 -9.96 4.34 -18.73
N MET A 37 -9.96 3.52 -19.78
CA MET A 37 -8.90 2.58 -20.08
C MET A 37 -7.59 3.33 -20.37
N VAL A 38 -6.50 2.88 -19.76
CA VAL A 38 -5.15 3.34 -20.06
C VAL A 38 -4.60 2.49 -21.21
N GLU A 39 -4.31 3.12 -22.33
CA GLU A 39 -3.79 2.46 -23.53
C GLU A 39 -2.28 2.20 -23.46
N LYS A 40 -1.82 1.22 -24.24
CA LYS A 40 -0.40 0.88 -24.35
C LYS A 40 0.38 2.03 -24.98
N GLY A 41 1.28 2.64 -24.22
CA GLY A 41 2.10 3.78 -24.66
C GLY A 41 1.63 5.13 -24.13
N GLN A 42 0.46 5.19 -23.50
CA GLN A 42 0.00 6.38 -22.79
C GLN A 42 0.82 6.58 -21.52
N THR A 43 1.15 7.82 -21.17
CA THR A 43 1.80 8.13 -19.90
C THR A 43 0.77 8.07 -18.77
N TYR A 44 0.95 7.18 -17.81
CA TYR A 44 0.07 7.03 -16.65
C TYR A 44 0.86 7.03 -15.35
N LYS A 45 0.21 7.42 -14.26
CA LYS A 45 0.77 7.34 -12.90
C LYS A 45 0.18 6.15 -12.17
N THR A 46 0.98 5.49 -11.34
CA THR A 46 0.49 4.44 -10.44
C THR A 46 0.77 4.76 -8.98
N VAL A 47 -0.15 4.36 -8.10
CA VAL A 47 -0.03 4.48 -6.66
C VAL A 47 -0.20 3.11 -6.03
N ARG A 48 0.78 2.72 -5.21
CA ARG A 48 0.70 1.51 -4.40
C ARG A 48 -0.12 1.80 -3.14
N LYS A 49 -1.26 1.13 -3.00
CA LYS A 49 -2.09 1.16 -1.79
C LYS A 49 -1.91 -0.13 -1.02
N SER A 50 -1.19 -0.04 0.09
CA SER A 50 -1.08 -1.14 1.05
C SER A 50 -2.27 -1.09 2.01
N THR A 51 -3.06 -2.15 2.05
CA THR A 51 -4.05 -2.40 3.11
C THR A 51 -3.57 -3.57 3.96
N ASN A 52 -4.06 -3.69 5.21
CA ASN A 52 -3.66 -4.76 6.13
C ASN A 52 -3.84 -6.18 5.57
N LYS A 53 -4.63 -6.35 4.49
CA LYS A 53 -4.94 -7.65 3.87
C LYS A 53 -4.37 -7.82 2.46
N SER A 54 -4.01 -6.74 1.77
CA SER A 54 -3.51 -6.82 0.39
C SER A 54 -2.81 -5.55 -0.08
N ILE A 55 -1.89 -5.71 -1.01
CA ILE A 55 -1.29 -4.62 -1.78
C ILE A 55 -2.08 -4.50 -3.09
N SER A 56 -2.63 -3.32 -3.34
CA SER A 56 -3.31 -2.99 -4.60
C SER A 56 -2.57 -1.86 -5.30
N TYR A 57 -2.62 -1.85 -6.63
CA TYR A 57 -2.06 -0.78 -7.47
C TYR A 57 -3.21 -0.04 -8.13
N MET A 58 -3.17 1.29 -8.04
CA MET A 58 -4.15 2.17 -8.65
C MET A 58 -3.48 2.93 -9.78
N ALA A 59 -4.10 2.96 -10.96
CA ALA A 59 -3.60 3.70 -12.11
C ALA A 59 -4.41 4.99 -12.34
N PHE A 60 -3.74 6.00 -12.89
CA PHE A 60 -4.31 7.30 -13.24
C PHE A 60 -3.89 7.67 -14.65
N CYS A 61 -4.86 7.95 -15.52
CA CYS A 61 -4.61 8.29 -16.94
C CYS A 61 -3.96 9.67 -17.14
N SER A 62 -4.05 10.55 -16.14
CA SER A 62 -3.51 11.92 -16.22
C SER A 62 -2.99 12.41 -14.88
N LYS A 63 -2.18 13.48 -14.92
CA LYS A 63 -1.72 14.19 -13.73
C LYS A 63 -2.90 14.79 -12.95
N ASN A 64 -3.91 15.29 -13.65
CA ASN A 64 -5.11 15.87 -13.04
C ASN A 64 -5.87 14.83 -12.21
N CYS A 65 -6.12 13.64 -12.77
CA CYS A 65 -6.78 12.54 -12.05
C CYS A 65 -5.96 12.08 -10.83
N TYR A 66 -4.63 12.11 -10.94
CA TYR A 66 -3.77 11.80 -9.80
C TYR A 66 -3.89 12.85 -8.69
N GLU A 67 -3.92 14.14 -9.03
CA GLU A 67 -4.01 15.24 -8.05
C GLU A 67 -5.38 15.31 -7.38
N GLU A 68 -6.44 15.01 -8.14
CA GLU A 68 -7.81 14.89 -7.61
C GLU A 68 -7.93 13.73 -6.61
N TYR A 69 -7.29 12.60 -6.90
CA TYR A 69 -7.24 11.48 -5.97
C TYR A 69 -6.22 11.66 -4.84
N ALA A 70 -5.19 12.49 -5.05
CA ALA A 70 -3.96 12.47 -4.27
C ALA A 70 -4.28 12.38 -2.78
N PRO A 71 -3.93 11.26 -2.11
CA PRO A 71 -4.29 11.09 -0.73
C PRO A 71 -3.60 12.20 0.05
N LYS A 72 -4.41 13.11 0.63
CA LYS A 72 -3.92 14.20 1.48
C LYS A 72 -2.89 13.60 2.42
N PRO A 73 -1.67 14.18 2.51
CA PRO A 73 -0.63 13.61 3.34
C PRO A 73 -1.22 13.48 4.74
N LYS A 74 -1.42 12.25 5.19
CA LYS A 74 -1.78 12.01 6.59
C LYS A 74 -0.62 12.59 7.37
N LYS A 75 -0.81 13.78 7.96
CA LYS A 75 0.11 14.33 8.95
C LYS A 75 0.29 13.20 9.94
N LYS A 76 1.44 12.52 9.91
CA LYS A 76 1.82 11.53 10.92
C LYS A 76 1.78 12.33 12.21
N GLY A 77 0.67 12.22 12.94
CA GLY A 77 0.53 12.85 14.23
C GLY A 77 1.69 12.33 15.04
N ARG A 78 2.69 13.17 15.29
CA ARG A 78 3.77 12.86 16.23
C ARG A 78 3.05 12.40 17.49
N SER A 79 3.21 11.12 17.81
CA SER A 79 2.51 10.48 18.91
C SER A 79 2.75 11.33 20.15
N LYS A 80 1.72 12.04 20.63
CA LYS A 80 1.78 12.96 21.79
C LYS A 80 2.27 12.26 23.07
N LYS A 81 2.36 10.93 23.05
CA LYS A 81 2.95 10.10 24.11
C LYS A 81 4.35 10.56 24.52
N TRP A 82 5.19 11.01 23.58
CA TRP A 82 6.56 11.47 23.89
C TRP A 82 6.60 12.76 24.74
N ILE A 83 5.60 13.63 24.63
CA ILE A 83 5.55 14.88 25.40
C ILE A 83 5.34 14.57 26.88
N ASN A 84 4.46 13.61 27.19
CA ASN A 84 4.22 13.20 28.59
C ASN A 84 5.48 12.61 29.22
N TYR A 85 6.28 11.80 28.49
CA TYR A 85 7.53 11.27 29.01
C TYR A 85 8.56 12.37 29.31
N ILE A 86 8.67 13.40 28.46
CA ILE A 86 9.59 14.53 28.66
C ILE A 86 9.22 15.33 29.91
N VAL A 87 7.92 15.61 30.11
CA VAL A 87 7.43 16.33 31.29
C VAL A 87 7.71 15.52 32.56
N LEU A 88 7.44 14.21 32.53
CA LEU A 88 7.63 13.33 33.67
C LEU A 88 9.11 13.19 34.04
N SER A 89 10.00 13.09 33.04
CA SER A 89 11.45 13.08 33.30
C SER A 89 11.95 14.39 33.92
N ALA A 90 11.43 15.53 33.47
CA ALA A 90 11.83 16.83 34.01
C ALA A 90 11.45 16.98 35.50
N VAL A 91 10.25 16.53 35.90
CA VAL A 91 9.80 16.56 37.30
C VAL A 91 10.67 15.67 38.20
N ILE A 92 11.03 14.47 37.74
CA ILE A 92 11.89 13.56 38.51
C ILE A 92 13.28 14.17 38.72
N ILE A 93 13.88 14.74 37.67
CA ILE A 93 15.19 15.39 37.76
C ILE A 93 15.15 16.55 38.77
N LEU A 94 14.09 17.36 38.72
CA LEU A 94 13.94 18.51 39.62
C LEU A 94 13.79 18.09 41.09
N LEU A 95 13.06 17.00 41.35
CA LEU A 95 12.96 16.38 42.68
C LEU A 95 14.32 15.88 43.18
N LEU A 96 15.10 15.20 42.32
CA LEU A 96 16.43 14.70 42.68
C LEU A 96 17.40 15.83 43.02
N ILE A 97 17.37 16.94 42.28
CA ILE A 97 18.21 18.12 42.56
C ILE A 97 17.84 18.73 43.92
N LEU A 98 16.55 18.90 44.20
CA LEU A 98 16.10 19.44 45.49
C LEU A 98 16.52 18.55 46.65
N LEU A 99 16.41 17.23 46.50
CA LEU A 99 16.82 16.26 47.51
C LEU A 99 18.35 16.31 47.72
N PHE A 100 19.13 16.42 46.64
CA PHE A 100 20.58 16.56 46.72
C PHE A 100 21.01 17.86 47.43
N VAL A 101 20.38 19.00 47.10
CA VAL A 101 20.65 20.28 47.77
C VAL A 101 20.27 20.23 49.24
N PHE A 102 19.13 19.60 49.57
CA PHE A 102 18.71 19.43 50.96
C PHE A 102 19.70 18.56 51.75
N LEU A 103 20.12 17.42 51.19
CA LEU A 103 21.14 16.60 51.81
C LEU A 103 22.47 17.34 51.96
N PHE A 104 22.89 18.13 50.97
CA PHE A 104 24.15 18.88 51.05
C PHE A 104 24.12 20.03 52.05
N LEU A 105 22.95 20.65 52.28
CA LEU A 105 22.80 21.74 53.24
C LEU A 105 22.60 21.26 54.69
N PHE A 106 22.06 20.05 54.87
CA PHE A 106 21.68 19.51 56.18
C PHE A 106 22.49 18.29 56.63
N ALA A 107 23.40 17.77 55.81
CA ALA A 107 24.43 16.80 56.21
C ALA A 107 25.75 17.51 56.51
#